data_AF-A0A521A9G7-F1
#
_entry.id   AF-A0A521A9G7-F1
#
_cell.length_a   1.000
_cell.length_b   1.000
_cell.length_c   1.000
_cell.angle_alpha   90.00
_cell.angle_beta   90.00
_cell.angle_gamma   90.00
#
_symmetry.space_group_name_H-M   'P 1'
#
loop_
_entity.id
_entity.type
_entity.pdbx_description
1 polymer ?
#
loop_
_entity_poly.entity_id
_entity_poly.type
_entity_poly.pdbx_seq_one_letter_code
_entity_poly.pdbx_strand_id
1 'polypeptide(L)'
;MLKKYTFLLWGVFSLVMVSCSQDETYEPIDEPDMVSPVVFDINSVPYPKLSDYNFYEGQMSDLEPVYGVLPYTLINTLFTDYAKKKRFIWMPSDAIATYENDNAVLNLGVGTVLIKNFYYDNVLPNLETKILETRLMIHKETGWTFANYVWNEAQTEAVLDLGGSFSAFDWIQDGETKSVNYRIPAGPECQTCHKSGDVSIPIGPKPRNLNLNYPYADGTKNQLDKLVAFGYLENSVPNNIETMVAWNDTSQPLNDRVRSYVDINCAHCHSEDAHCAYRPMRFNFDLSDDPVNMGVCVEPDTDLDQGQTHIVSPSNQVRSMMYYRISSTDEAVRMPLLGRTIVHEEGIQLVYDWIGSLTTECE
;
A
#
# COMPACT_ATOMS: atom_id res chain seq x y z
N MET A 1 -32.86 91.20 -15.10
CA MET A 1 -32.40 92.52 -14.65
C MET A 1 -30.93 92.43 -14.29
N LEU A 2 -30.11 93.21 -14.98
CA LEU A 2 -28.68 93.42 -14.73
C LEU A 2 -28.48 94.09 -13.36
N LYS A 3 -27.47 93.68 -12.60
CA LYS A 3 -26.48 94.60 -12.01
C LYS A 3 -25.28 93.88 -11.41
N LYS A 4 -24.12 94.29 -11.91
CA LYS A 4 -22.76 94.05 -11.42
C LYS A 4 -22.57 94.73 -10.06
N TYR A 5 -21.71 94.17 -9.20
CA TYR A 5 -20.72 94.95 -8.45
C TYR A 5 -19.44 94.13 -8.22
N THR A 6 -18.34 94.83 -8.49
CA THR A 6 -16.93 94.46 -8.47
C THR A 6 -16.33 94.67 -7.08
N PHE A 7 -15.06 94.27 -6.91
CA PHE A 7 -14.08 94.64 -5.85
C PHE A 7 -14.11 93.75 -4.58
N LEU A 8 -13.01 93.28 -3.97
CA LEU A 8 -11.59 93.66 -3.94
C LEU A 8 -10.80 92.56 -3.13
N LEU A 9 -9.54 92.28 -3.52
CA LEU A 9 -8.37 91.82 -2.71
C LEU A 9 -8.42 90.48 -1.91
N TRP A 10 -7.63 89.45 -2.26
CA TRP A 10 -6.22 89.15 -1.86
C TRP A 10 -6.07 88.51 -0.46
N GLY A 11 -5.59 87.25 -0.39
CA GLY A 11 -5.11 86.66 0.87
C GLY A 11 -5.17 85.13 0.98
N VAL A 12 -4.23 84.45 0.31
CA VAL A 12 -3.45 83.28 0.78
C VAL A 12 -4.08 82.31 1.79
N PHE A 13 -4.34 81.06 1.38
CA PHE A 13 -3.76 79.84 2.00
C PHE A 13 -4.11 78.59 1.16
N SER A 14 -3.19 78.13 0.30
CA SER A 14 -3.28 76.82 -0.34
C SER A 14 -2.71 75.77 0.62
N LEU A 15 -3.58 75.09 1.37
CA LEU A 15 -3.24 73.86 2.08
C LEU A 15 -3.15 72.72 1.05
N VAL A 16 -1.92 72.44 0.59
CA VAL A 16 -1.61 71.19 -0.10
C VAL A 16 -1.60 70.10 0.96
N MET A 17 -2.70 69.35 1.07
CA MET A 17 -2.73 68.10 1.82
C MET A 17 -1.92 67.07 1.02
N VAL A 18 -0.62 66.99 1.30
CA VAL A 18 0.21 65.83 0.94
C VAL A 18 -0.26 64.68 1.82
N SER A 19 -1.19 63.89 1.30
CA SER A 19 -1.52 62.58 1.86
C SER A 19 -0.44 61.61 1.44
N CYS A 20 0.58 61.44 2.27
CA CYS A 20 1.46 60.27 2.23
C CYS A 20 0.64 59.06 2.69
N SER A 21 0.05 58.28 1.77
CA SER A 21 -0.24 56.88 2.08
C SER A 21 1.11 56.18 2.14
N GLN A 22 1.52 55.79 3.34
CA GLN A 22 2.62 54.84 3.49
C GLN A 22 2.22 53.58 2.72
N ASP A 23 3.04 53.18 1.74
CA ASP A 23 3.00 51.84 1.18
C ASP A 23 3.24 50.89 2.36
N GLU A 24 2.17 50.31 2.90
CA GLU A 24 2.29 49.18 3.80
C GLU A 24 2.93 48.06 2.99
N THR A 25 4.23 47.86 3.21
CA THR A 25 4.95 46.66 2.81
C THR A 25 4.18 45.48 3.35
N TYR A 26 3.51 44.75 2.45
CA TYR A 26 2.97 43.43 2.71
C TYR A 26 4.14 42.55 3.15
N GLU A 27 4.28 42.35 4.46
CA GLU A 27 5.09 41.28 5.01
C GLU A 27 4.22 40.02 4.95
N PRO A 28 4.58 39.01 4.12
CA PRO A 28 3.93 37.72 4.21
C PRO A 28 4.07 37.24 5.65
N ILE A 29 2.95 36.99 6.31
CA ILE A 29 2.98 36.19 7.54
C ILE A 29 3.46 34.82 7.08
N ASP A 30 4.68 34.43 7.46
CA ASP A 30 5.13 33.06 7.31
C ASP A 30 4.08 32.19 8.03
N GLU A 31 3.28 31.45 7.27
CA GLU A 31 2.41 30.44 7.87
C GLU A 31 3.32 29.50 8.65
N PRO A 32 3.01 29.20 9.93
CA PRO A 32 3.89 28.36 10.73
C PRO A 32 4.07 27.03 10.01
N ASP A 33 5.32 26.66 9.75
CA ASP A 33 5.66 25.35 9.18
C ASP A 33 4.94 24.28 10.00
N MET A 34 3.98 23.58 9.38
CA MET A 34 3.28 22.51 10.06
C MET A 34 4.29 21.42 10.37
N VAL A 35 4.47 21.13 11.67
CA VAL A 35 5.33 20.03 12.13
C VAL A 35 4.45 18.83 12.41
N SER A 36 4.83 17.68 11.85
CA SER A 36 4.17 16.41 12.13
C SER A 36 4.19 16.11 13.64
N PRO A 37 3.04 15.82 14.28
CA PRO A 37 2.99 15.52 15.71
C PRO A 37 3.37 14.06 16.02
N VAL A 38 3.80 13.28 15.02
CA VAL A 38 4.36 11.94 15.21
C VAL A 38 5.56 11.99 16.13
N VAL A 39 5.54 11.12 17.15
CA VAL A 39 6.65 10.92 18.08
C VAL A 39 7.52 9.80 17.54
N PHE A 40 8.77 10.10 17.21
CA PHE A 40 9.69 9.13 16.63
C PHE A 40 11.13 9.38 17.10
N ASP A 41 11.70 8.38 17.77
CA ASP A 41 13.12 8.25 18.06
C ASP A 41 13.58 6.91 17.50
N ILE A 42 14.42 6.97 16.46
CA ILE A 42 14.90 5.80 15.72
C ILE A 42 15.62 4.78 16.63
N ASN A 43 16.19 5.23 17.75
CA ASN A 43 16.89 4.35 18.70
C ASN A 43 15.95 3.65 19.67
N SER A 44 14.75 4.20 19.88
CA SER A 44 13.76 3.70 20.83
C SER A 44 12.65 2.87 20.18
N VAL A 45 12.47 2.97 18.85
CA VAL A 45 11.49 2.16 18.11
C VAL A 45 11.98 0.73 17.84
N PRO A 46 11.08 -0.28 17.86
CA PRO A 46 9.62 -0.13 18.00
C PRO A 46 9.13 0.12 19.42
N TYR A 47 8.17 1.03 19.60
CA TYR A 47 7.55 1.30 20.89
C TYR A 47 6.61 0.16 21.34
N PRO A 48 6.36 -0.03 22.65
CA PRO A 48 5.44 -1.06 23.14
C PRO A 48 3.97 -0.85 22.72
N LYS A 49 3.53 0.40 22.56
CA LYS A 49 2.15 0.74 22.17
C LYS A 49 2.12 1.50 20.84
N LEU A 50 1.07 1.30 20.07
CA LEU A 50 0.89 2.03 18.82
C LEU A 50 0.56 3.51 19.07
N SER A 51 -0.15 3.81 20.16
CA SER A 51 -0.46 5.20 20.55
C SER A 51 0.79 6.05 20.79
N ASP A 52 1.91 5.44 21.19
CA ASP A 52 3.15 6.15 21.51
C ASP A 52 3.77 6.85 20.30
N TYR A 53 3.41 6.47 19.06
CA TYR A 53 3.85 7.14 17.84
C TYR A 53 3.00 8.36 17.48
N ASN A 54 1.77 8.45 17.98
CA ASN A 54 0.83 9.52 17.62
C ASN A 54 0.56 9.66 16.10
N PHE A 55 0.31 8.54 15.40
CA PHE A 55 0.05 8.54 13.95
C PHE A 55 -1.35 9.06 13.55
N TYR A 56 -2.31 9.07 14.49
CA TYR A 56 -3.71 9.30 14.19
C TYR A 56 -4.30 10.41 15.08
N GLU A 57 -5.15 11.24 14.49
CA GLU A 57 -5.93 12.25 15.19
C GLU A 57 -7.12 11.60 15.92
N GLY A 58 -7.50 12.14 17.08
CA GLY A 58 -8.71 11.72 17.78
C GLY A 58 -8.68 10.25 18.22
N GLN A 59 -9.75 9.51 17.90
CA GLN A 59 -9.84 8.09 18.25
C GLN A 59 -9.03 7.25 17.26
N MET A 60 -8.03 6.52 17.77
CA MET A 60 -7.06 5.79 16.95
C MET A 60 -7.70 4.79 15.95
N SER A 61 -8.83 4.18 16.31
CA SER A 61 -9.54 3.23 15.45
C SER A 61 -10.19 3.85 14.21
N ASP A 62 -10.37 5.18 14.18
CA ASP A 62 -10.89 5.85 12.99
C ASP A 62 -9.83 5.85 11.87
N LEU A 63 -8.55 5.73 12.26
CA LEU A 63 -7.38 5.73 11.39
C LEU A 63 -7.30 7.01 10.55
N GLU A 64 -7.69 8.14 11.13
CA GLU A 64 -7.57 9.47 10.54
C GLU A 64 -6.16 10.00 10.79
N PRO A 65 -5.32 10.17 9.76
CA PRO A 65 -3.91 10.47 9.95
C PRO A 65 -3.67 11.90 10.43
N VAL A 66 -2.68 12.07 11.31
CA VAL A 66 -2.12 13.39 11.64
C VAL A 66 -1.35 13.98 10.45
N TYR A 67 -1.05 15.29 10.49
CA TYR A 67 -0.19 15.92 9.49
C TYR A 67 1.16 15.19 9.35
N GLY A 68 1.60 14.94 8.11
CA GLY A 68 2.81 14.16 7.81
C GLY A 68 2.55 12.67 7.58
N VAL A 69 1.46 12.11 8.10
CA VAL A 69 1.12 10.70 7.84
C VAL A 69 0.27 10.64 6.57
N LEU A 70 0.88 10.29 5.44
CA LEU A 70 0.20 10.32 4.15
C LEU A 70 -0.48 8.98 3.83
N PRO A 71 -1.80 8.96 3.55
CA PRO A 71 -2.46 7.75 3.10
C PRO A 71 -2.02 7.40 1.68
N TYR A 72 -1.96 6.10 1.39
CA TYR A 72 -1.81 5.61 0.03
C TYR A 72 -2.52 4.27 -0.15
N THR A 73 -2.74 3.90 -1.40
CA THR A 73 -3.23 2.59 -1.81
C THR A 73 -2.38 2.03 -2.94
N LEU A 74 -2.65 0.78 -3.28
CA LEU A 74 -2.04 0.09 -4.40
C LEU A 74 -3.13 -0.22 -5.44
N ILE A 75 -2.78 -0.21 -6.72
CA ILE A 75 -3.68 -0.66 -7.80
C ILE A 75 -4.16 -2.09 -7.49
N ASN A 76 -3.22 -2.97 -7.14
CA ASN A 76 -3.51 -4.32 -6.69
C ASN A 76 -2.99 -4.52 -5.27
N THR A 77 -3.83 -5.13 -4.43
CA THR A 77 -3.47 -5.41 -3.03
C THR A 77 -3.32 -6.90 -2.78
N LEU A 78 -2.32 -7.28 -1.98
CA LEU A 78 -2.12 -8.65 -1.52
C LEU A 78 -3.39 -9.16 -0.81
N PHE A 79 -3.85 -10.34 -1.20
CA PHE A 79 -4.92 -11.06 -0.53
C PHE A 79 -4.48 -11.49 0.87
N THR A 80 -5.34 -11.31 1.86
CA THR A 80 -5.09 -11.75 3.24
C THR A 80 -6.42 -12.07 3.91
N ASP A 81 -7.01 -13.22 3.58
CA ASP A 81 -8.33 -13.66 4.08
C ASP A 81 -9.46 -12.64 3.90
N TYR A 82 -9.45 -11.86 2.80
CA TYR A 82 -10.35 -10.72 2.58
C TYR A 82 -10.22 -9.54 3.55
N ALA A 83 -9.23 -9.54 4.46
CA ALA A 83 -8.95 -8.37 5.30
C ALA A 83 -8.68 -7.12 4.44
N LYS A 84 -9.44 -6.06 4.72
CA LYS A 84 -9.24 -4.73 4.14
C LYS A 84 -7.98 -4.10 4.72
N LYS A 85 -7.41 -3.15 3.97
CA LYS A 85 -6.09 -2.58 4.27
C LYS A 85 -6.10 -1.07 4.10
N LYS A 86 -5.91 -0.31 5.19
CA LYS A 86 -5.53 1.12 5.15
C LYS A 86 -4.01 1.23 5.28
N ARG A 87 -3.37 1.98 4.39
CA ARG A 87 -1.90 2.14 4.40
C ARG A 87 -1.53 3.60 4.49
N PHE A 88 -0.43 3.84 5.18
CA PHE A 88 0.14 5.17 5.33
C PHE A 88 1.65 5.10 5.22
N ILE A 89 2.26 6.20 4.81
CA ILE A 89 3.69 6.44 4.86
C ILE A 89 3.93 7.67 5.72
N TRP A 90 4.91 7.58 6.61
CA TRP A 90 5.44 8.71 7.35
C TRP A 90 6.96 8.73 7.22
N MET A 91 7.52 9.93 7.06
CA MET A 91 8.96 10.14 6.96
C MET A 91 9.35 11.35 7.82
N PRO A 92 10.48 11.30 8.55
CA PRO A 92 11.01 12.48 9.20
C PRO A 92 11.43 13.52 8.16
N SER A 93 11.55 14.79 8.58
CA SER A 93 11.77 15.93 7.67
C SER A 93 13.06 15.88 6.85
N ASP A 94 14.05 15.10 7.30
CA ASP A 94 15.35 14.91 6.65
C ASP A 94 15.41 13.66 5.75
N ALA A 95 14.38 12.82 5.77
CA ALA A 95 14.28 11.65 4.91
C ALA A 95 13.63 12.01 3.57
N ILE A 96 14.16 11.46 2.50
CA ILE A 96 13.62 11.57 1.15
C ILE A 96 13.69 10.21 0.46
N ALA A 97 12.70 9.91 -0.37
CA ALA A 97 12.69 8.74 -1.21
C ALA A 97 13.18 9.07 -2.62
N THR A 98 13.73 8.09 -3.33
CA THR A 98 14.09 8.21 -4.74
C THR A 98 13.37 7.18 -5.60
N TYR A 99 13.15 7.57 -6.85
CA TYR A 99 12.64 6.70 -7.90
C TYR A 99 13.83 6.09 -8.66
N GLU A 100 13.87 4.77 -8.76
CA GLU A 100 14.92 4.06 -9.53
C GLU A 100 14.38 3.57 -10.88
N ASN A 101 13.28 2.83 -10.85
CA ASN A 101 12.55 2.35 -12.04
C ASN A 101 11.12 1.92 -11.65
N ASP A 102 10.30 1.57 -12.65
CA ASP A 102 8.89 1.21 -12.46
C ASP A 102 8.68 -0.03 -11.58
N ASN A 103 9.67 -0.93 -11.54
CA ASN A 103 9.57 -2.30 -11.04
C ASN A 103 10.15 -2.49 -9.64
N ALA A 104 11.11 -1.65 -9.25
CA ALA A 104 11.69 -1.61 -7.92
C ALA A 104 10.73 -0.94 -6.94
N VAL A 105 10.83 -1.31 -5.66
CA VAL A 105 10.18 -0.53 -4.60
C VAL A 105 10.86 0.84 -4.55
N LEU A 106 10.10 1.90 -4.27
CA LEU A 106 10.70 3.21 -4.01
C LEU A 106 11.83 3.07 -2.97
N ASN A 107 12.96 3.71 -3.23
CA ASN A 107 14.08 3.69 -2.30
C ASN A 107 13.78 4.71 -1.20
N LEU A 108 13.15 4.24 -0.13
CA LEU A 108 12.68 5.07 0.98
C LEU A 108 13.84 5.37 1.93
N GLY A 109 14.05 6.64 2.29
CA GLY A 109 15.13 7.04 3.20
C GLY A 109 15.06 6.42 4.61
N VAL A 110 16.19 6.43 5.32
CA VAL A 110 16.26 6.03 6.73
C VAL A 110 15.28 6.87 7.56
N GLY A 111 14.62 6.25 8.53
CA GLY A 111 13.56 6.85 9.34
C GLY A 111 12.15 6.66 8.78
N THR A 112 12.01 6.23 7.53
CA THR A 112 10.69 5.96 6.94
C THR A 112 9.92 4.89 7.71
N VAL A 113 8.64 5.13 7.96
CA VAL A 113 7.70 4.17 8.52
C VAL A 113 6.59 3.90 7.52
N LEU A 114 6.48 2.64 7.08
CA LEU A 114 5.32 2.15 6.34
C LEU A 114 4.34 1.53 7.34
N ILE A 115 3.11 2.04 7.34
CA ILE A 115 2.06 1.69 8.30
C ILE A 115 0.96 0.96 7.55
N LYS A 116 0.55 -0.22 8.01
CA LYS A 116 -0.49 -1.03 7.37
C LYS A 116 -1.45 -1.57 8.42
N ASN A 117 -2.70 -1.15 8.35
CA ASN A 117 -3.78 -1.61 9.23
C ASN A 117 -4.61 -2.67 8.50
N PHE A 118 -4.89 -3.77 9.17
CA PHE A 118 -5.72 -4.86 8.65
C PHE A 118 -7.02 -4.91 9.44
N TYR A 119 -8.14 -4.85 8.74
CA TYR A 119 -9.45 -4.75 9.36
C TYR A 119 -10.53 -5.44 8.54
N TYR A 120 -11.66 -5.69 9.19
CA TYR A 120 -12.90 -6.16 8.59
C TYR A 120 -14.01 -5.20 8.95
N ASP A 121 -14.95 -5.00 8.03
CA ASP A 121 -16.21 -4.34 8.30
C ASP A 121 -17.32 -5.39 8.48
N ASN A 122 -18.44 -4.99 9.06
CA ASN A 122 -19.61 -5.84 9.25
C ASN A 122 -19.31 -7.12 10.06
N VAL A 123 -18.42 -7.04 11.05
CA VAL A 123 -18.10 -8.16 11.93
C VAL A 123 -19.28 -8.44 12.86
N LEU A 124 -19.71 -9.69 12.91
CA LEU A 124 -20.85 -10.12 13.72
C LEU A 124 -20.47 -10.20 15.22
N PRO A 125 -21.46 -10.01 16.13
CA PRO A 125 -22.89 -9.83 15.88
C PRO A 125 -23.33 -8.38 15.61
N ASN A 126 -22.48 -7.39 15.89
CA ASN A 126 -22.87 -5.97 15.91
C ASN A 126 -22.72 -5.26 14.56
N LEU A 127 -22.14 -5.92 13.56
CA LEU A 127 -21.79 -5.36 12.25
C LEU A 127 -20.79 -4.19 12.35
N GLU A 128 -19.90 -4.26 13.33
CA GLU A 128 -18.89 -3.24 13.59
C GLU A 128 -17.64 -3.47 12.73
N THR A 129 -16.86 -2.39 12.55
CA THR A 129 -15.50 -2.50 12.02
C THR A 129 -14.59 -3.02 13.13
N LYS A 130 -13.79 -4.04 12.81
CA LYS A 130 -12.78 -4.61 13.70
C LYS A 130 -11.41 -4.54 13.05
N ILE A 131 -10.53 -3.73 13.61
CA ILE A 131 -9.10 -3.71 13.30
C ILE A 131 -8.44 -4.84 14.11
N LEU A 132 -7.66 -5.66 13.42
CA LEU A 132 -6.99 -6.82 14.01
C LEU A 132 -5.55 -6.50 14.36
N GLU A 133 -4.83 -5.91 13.41
CA GLU A 133 -3.40 -5.63 13.56
C GLU A 133 -2.98 -4.39 12.77
N THR A 134 -1.94 -3.72 13.28
CA THR A 134 -1.18 -2.70 12.57
C THR A 134 0.25 -3.18 12.43
N ARG A 135 0.70 -3.38 11.18
CA ARG A 135 2.09 -3.71 10.88
C ARG A 135 2.85 -2.45 10.53
N LEU A 136 4.00 -2.26 11.16
CA LEU A 136 4.98 -1.26 10.80
C LEU A 136 6.19 -1.93 10.16
N MET A 137 6.66 -1.35 9.06
CA MET A 137 8.04 -1.51 8.60
C MET A 137 8.77 -0.20 8.83
N ILE A 138 9.84 -0.25 9.63
CA ILE A 138 10.61 0.92 10.04
C ILE A 138 12.00 0.81 9.40
N HIS A 139 12.38 1.77 8.58
CA HIS A 139 13.68 1.79 7.95
C HIS A 139 14.73 2.36 8.92
N LYS A 140 15.54 1.50 9.54
CA LYS A 140 16.65 1.92 10.40
C LYS A 140 17.94 1.99 9.59
N GLU A 141 18.99 2.59 10.15
CA GLU A 141 20.33 2.58 9.52
C GLU A 141 20.85 1.15 9.25
N THR A 142 20.44 0.18 10.07
CA THR A 142 20.78 -1.23 9.92
C THR A 142 19.87 -1.99 8.93
N GLY A 143 18.93 -1.30 8.28
CA GLY A 143 17.91 -1.88 7.40
C GLY A 143 16.50 -1.90 8.01
N TRP A 144 15.58 -2.56 7.31
CA TRP A 144 14.16 -2.61 7.70
C TRP A 144 13.92 -3.51 8.92
N THR A 145 13.21 -2.95 9.90
CA THR A 145 12.73 -3.65 11.10
C THR A 145 11.22 -3.79 11.06
N PHE A 146 10.70 -4.96 11.47
CA PHE A 146 9.26 -5.23 11.53
C PHE A 146 8.74 -5.02 12.95
N ALA A 147 7.57 -4.41 13.06
CA ALA A 147 6.77 -4.39 14.26
C ALA A 147 5.32 -4.73 13.91
N ASN A 148 4.67 -5.48 14.79
CA ASN A 148 3.25 -5.81 14.62
C ASN A 148 2.52 -5.48 15.92
N TYR A 149 1.43 -4.74 15.81
CA TYR A 149 0.63 -4.27 16.94
C TYR A 149 -0.74 -4.93 16.88
N VAL A 150 -1.06 -5.74 17.88
CA VAL A 150 -2.35 -6.42 17.97
C VAL A 150 -3.34 -5.55 18.71
N TRP A 151 -4.48 -5.27 18.08
CA TRP A 151 -5.52 -4.42 18.64
C TRP A 151 -6.30 -5.11 19.74
N ASN A 152 -6.66 -4.36 20.77
CA ASN A 152 -7.56 -4.86 21.81
C ASN A 152 -9.02 -4.93 21.31
N GLU A 153 -9.82 -5.77 21.96
CA GLU A 153 -11.25 -5.93 21.62
C GLU A 153 -12.05 -4.62 21.76
N ALA A 154 -11.60 -3.70 22.64
CA ALA A 154 -12.22 -2.39 22.81
C ALA A 154 -11.90 -1.39 21.67
N GLN A 155 -11.02 -1.75 20.73
CA GLN A 155 -10.59 -0.89 19.60
C GLN A 155 -10.02 0.47 20.05
N THR A 156 -9.29 0.48 21.16
CA THR A 156 -8.72 1.72 21.76
C THR A 156 -7.20 1.76 21.77
N GLU A 157 -6.54 0.60 21.66
CA GLU A 157 -5.09 0.49 21.73
C GLU A 157 -4.63 -0.74 20.93
N ALA A 158 -3.39 -0.70 20.45
CA ALA A 158 -2.70 -1.85 19.91
C ALA A 158 -1.30 -1.99 20.53
N VAL A 159 -0.94 -3.21 20.90
CA VAL A 159 0.30 -3.51 21.63
C VAL A 159 1.22 -4.36 20.78
N LEU A 160 2.53 -4.06 20.82
CA LEU A 160 3.56 -4.79 20.09
C LEU A 160 3.53 -6.29 20.47
N ASP A 161 3.30 -7.14 19.48
CA ASP A 161 3.31 -8.59 19.61
C ASP A 161 3.89 -9.22 18.33
N LEU A 162 4.98 -9.98 18.49
CA LEU A 162 5.65 -10.73 17.41
C LEU A 162 5.56 -12.25 17.59
N GLY A 163 4.77 -12.73 18.55
CA GLY A 163 4.56 -14.16 18.81
C GLY A 163 3.60 -14.81 17.82
N GLY A 164 2.80 -14.01 17.11
CA GLY A 164 1.76 -14.46 16.21
C GLY A 164 0.55 -15.02 16.97
N SER A 165 -0.63 -14.85 16.39
CA SER A 165 -1.89 -15.24 17.04
C SER A 165 -2.97 -15.52 16.01
N PHE A 166 -4.12 -15.96 16.49
CA PHE A 166 -5.29 -16.22 15.67
C PHE A 166 -6.49 -15.45 16.22
N SER A 167 -7.31 -14.91 15.32
CA SER A 167 -8.58 -14.26 15.67
C SER A 167 -9.70 -14.88 14.84
N ALA A 168 -10.60 -15.63 15.51
CA ALA A 168 -11.73 -16.26 14.86
C ALA A 168 -13.00 -15.43 15.04
N PHE A 169 -13.69 -15.14 13.93
CA PHE A 169 -14.95 -14.39 13.94
C PHE A 169 -15.72 -14.59 12.63
N ASP A 170 -16.98 -14.18 12.65
CA ASP A 170 -17.86 -14.14 11.48
C ASP A 170 -18.05 -12.70 11.00
N TRP A 171 -18.23 -12.49 9.70
CA TRP A 171 -18.58 -11.18 9.12
C TRP A 171 -19.56 -11.34 7.96
N ILE A 172 -20.20 -10.23 7.59
CA ILE A 172 -21.07 -10.19 6.40
C ILE A 172 -20.28 -9.66 5.21
N GLN A 173 -20.26 -10.45 4.13
CA GLN A 173 -19.72 -10.09 2.84
C GLN A 173 -20.74 -10.42 1.75
N ASP A 174 -21.06 -9.42 0.92
CA ASP A 174 -22.02 -9.56 -0.18
C ASP A 174 -23.38 -10.14 0.23
N GLY A 175 -23.80 -9.86 1.47
CA GLY A 175 -25.06 -10.33 2.06
C GLY A 175 -25.00 -11.75 2.65
N GLU A 176 -23.85 -12.42 2.60
CA GLU A 176 -23.64 -13.75 3.17
C GLU A 176 -22.78 -13.69 4.44
N THR A 177 -23.09 -14.54 5.41
CA THR A 177 -22.21 -14.77 6.56
C THR A 177 -21.02 -15.61 6.13
N LYS A 178 -19.82 -15.11 6.38
CA LYS A 178 -18.54 -15.82 6.21
C LYS A 178 -17.85 -15.96 7.58
N SER A 179 -16.92 -16.92 7.67
CA SER A 179 -16.15 -17.20 8.89
C SER A 179 -14.65 -17.29 8.55
N VAL A 180 -13.80 -16.82 9.45
CA VAL A 180 -12.35 -16.79 9.28
C VAL A 180 -11.69 -17.10 10.61
N ASN A 181 -10.53 -17.75 10.55
CA ASN A 181 -9.61 -17.85 11.67
C ASN A 181 -8.33 -17.07 11.32
N TYR A 182 -8.44 -15.74 11.37
CA TYR A 182 -7.43 -14.84 10.80
C TYR A 182 -6.07 -15.03 11.50
N ARG A 183 -5.03 -15.30 10.70
CA ARG A 183 -3.66 -15.47 11.20
C ARG A 183 -2.93 -14.13 11.25
N ILE A 184 -2.65 -13.66 12.45
CA ILE A 184 -1.67 -12.61 12.72
C ILE A 184 -0.27 -13.27 12.70
N PRO A 185 0.63 -12.89 11.77
CA PRO A 185 1.92 -13.56 11.63
C PRO A 185 2.86 -13.23 12.80
N ALA A 186 3.68 -14.20 13.16
CA ALA A 186 4.84 -14.00 14.01
C ALA A 186 5.96 -13.28 13.26
N GLY A 187 6.93 -12.72 13.99
CA GLY A 187 8.07 -12.01 13.41
C GLY A 187 8.80 -12.77 12.28
N PRO A 188 9.15 -14.06 12.46
CA PRO A 188 9.80 -14.85 11.41
C PRO A 188 8.96 -15.01 10.14
N GLU A 189 7.63 -15.08 10.24
CA GLU A 189 6.73 -15.17 9.08
C GLU A 189 6.76 -13.87 8.26
N CYS A 190 6.92 -12.71 8.91
CA CYS A 190 7.14 -11.45 8.21
C CYS A 190 8.44 -11.48 7.39
N GLN A 191 9.54 -11.96 7.97
CA GLN A 191 10.84 -12.07 7.29
C GLN A 191 10.79 -13.04 6.11
N THR A 192 10.01 -14.13 6.20
CA THR A 192 9.87 -15.09 5.09
C THR A 192 9.38 -14.40 3.81
N CYS A 193 8.42 -13.48 3.91
CA CYS A 193 7.90 -12.75 2.77
C CYS A 193 8.72 -11.49 2.43
N HIS A 194 9.13 -10.72 3.43
CA HIS A 194 9.73 -9.41 3.26
C HIS A 194 11.26 -9.48 3.18
N LYS A 195 11.81 -10.20 2.21
CA LYS A 195 13.27 -10.31 2.06
C LYS A 195 13.75 -10.45 0.62
N SER A 196 15.01 -10.07 0.41
CA SER A 196 15.85 -10.44 -0.73
C SER A 196 17.20 -10.88 -0.16
N GLY A 197 17.51 -12.17 -0.28
CA GLY A 197 18.62 -12.80 0.44
C GLY A 197 18.40 -12.70 1.95
N ASP A 198 19.33 -12.03 2.63
CA ASP A 198 19.26 -11.75 4.07
C ASP A 198 18.76 -10.32 4.38
N VAL A 199 18.45 -9.52 3.35
CA VAL A 199 18.03 -8.12 3.51
C VAL A 199 16.51 -8.03 3.54
N SER A 200 15.97 -7.40 4.57
CA SER A 200 14.54 -7.12 4.68
C SER A 200 14.10 -6.02 3.71
N ILE A 201 13.00 -6.23 2.97
CA ILE A 201 12.48 -5.26 1.99
C ILE A 201 10.95 -5.08 2.06
N PRO A 202 10.42 -3.87 1.79
CA PRO A 202 8.97 -3.68 1.66
C PRO A 202 8.39 -4.41 0.46
N ILE A 203 7.08 -4.66 0.50
CA ILE A 203 6.32 -5.25 -0.61
C ILE A 203 5.17 -4.30 -0.97
N GLY A 204 5.08 -3.94 -2.25
CA GLY A 204 3.93 -3.21 -2.79
C GLY A 204 4.20 -1.77 -3.28
N PRO A 205 4.96 -0.92 -2.56
CA PRO A 205 5.25 0.47 -2.97
C PRO A 205 6.19 0.62 -4.19
N LYS A 206 5.91 -0.12 -5.26
CA LYS A 206 6.56 -0.01 -6.56
C LYS A 206 5.84 1.08 -7.37
N PRO A 207 6.53 1.95 -8.12
CA PRO A 207 5.90 3.01 -8.91
C PRO A 207 4.77 2.49 -9.81
N ARG A 208 4.97 1.35 -10.48
CA ARG A 208 3.93 0.70 -11.31
C ARG A 208 2.62 0.38 -10.59
N ASN A 209 2.66 0.19 -9.27
CA ASN A 209 1.50 -0.12 -8.43
C ASN A 209 1.00 1.11 -7.62
N LEU A 210 1.78 2.19 -7.61
CA LEU A 210 1.44 3.46 -6.95
C LEU A 210 0.90 4.51 -7.93
N ASN A 211 1.11 4.33 -9.23
CA ASN A 211 0.72 5.27 -10.28
C ASN A 211 -0.80 5.27 -10.54
N LEU A 212 -1.55 5.78 -9.57
CA LEU A 212 -2.99 6.02 -9.67
C LEU A 212 -3.36 7.32 -8.95
N ASN A 213 -4.55 7.83 -9.25
CA ASN A 213 -5.14 8.95 -8.54
C ASN A 213 -5.78 8.50 -7.23
N TYR A 214 -5.47 9.20 -6.14
CA TYR A 214 -6.03 8.98 -4.81
C TYR A 214 -6.79 10.24 -4.33
N PRO A 215 -7.97 10.10 -3.71
CA PRO A 215 -8.74 11.22 -3.19
C PRO A 215 -8.19 11.67 -1.83
N TYR A 216 -7.30 12.65 -1.81
CA TYR A 216 -6.81 13.27 -0.57
C TYR A 216 -7.80 14.32 -0.05
N ALA A 217 -7.62 14.75 1.20
CA ALA A 217 -8.45 15.78 1.83
C ALA A 217 -8.40 17.13 1.08
N ASP A 218 -7.28 17.43 0.43
CA ASP A 218 -7.05 18.63 -0.39
C ASP A 218 -7.38 18.42 -1.88
N GLY A 219 -7.91 17.26 -2.26
CA GLY A 219 -8.33 16.93 -3.62
C GLY A 219 -7.70 15.65 -4.18
N THR A 220 -8.18 15.23 -5.35
CA THR A 220 -7.65 14.05 -6.02
C THR A 220 -6.30 14.34 -6.66
N LYS A 221 -5.29 13.51 -6.37
CA LYS A 221 -3.94 13.63 -6.94
C LYS A 221 -3.34 12.27 -7.24
N ASN A 222 -2.45 12.19 -8.23
CA ASN A 222 -1.59 11.02 -8.37
C ASN A 222 -0.73 10.85 -7.11
N GLN A 223 -0.59 9.63 -6.61
CA GLN A 223 0.11 9.39 -5.35
C GLN A 223 1.60 9.72 -5.41
N LEU A 224 2.27 9.48 -6.53
CA LEU A 224 3.68 9.84 -6.71
C LEU A 224 3.85 11.37 -6.72
N ASP A 225 2.96 12.08 -7.42
CA ASP A 225 2.94 13.56 -7.41
C ASP A 225 2.59 14.13 -6.03
N LYS A 226 1.80 13.41 -5.22
CA LYS A 226 1.52 13.80 -3.83
C LYS A 226 2.78 13.66 -2.98
N LEU A 227 3.51 12.55 -3.09
CA LEU A 227 4.77 12.35 -2.37
C LEU A 227 5.82 13.40 -2.77
N VAL A 228 5.93 13.74 -4.06
CA VAL A 228 6.82 14.80 -4.54
C VAL A 228 6.43 16.16 -3.96
N ALA A 229 5.15 16.53 -4.05
CA ALA A 229 4.71 17.83 -3.56
C ALA A 229 4.77 17.97 -2.03
N PHE A 230 4.69 16.86 -1.30
CA PHE A 230 4.88 16.86 0.16
C PHE A 230 6.36 16.84 0.57
N GLY A 231 7.28 16.58 -0.36
CA GLY A 231 8.72 16.49 -0.09
C GLY A 231 9.22 15.09 0.32
N TYR A 232 8.37 14.06 0.24
CA TYR A 232 8.72 12.68 0.58
C TYR A 232 9.41 11.93 -0.56
N LEU A 233 9.25 12.37 -1.80
CA LEU A 233 9.87 11.77 -2.99
C LEU A 233 10.60 12.86 -3.77
N GLU A 234 11.83 12.58 -4.18
CA GLU A 234 12.57 13.47 -5.08
C GLU A 234 11.77 13.74 -6.35
N ASN A 235 11.84 14.97 -6.87
CA ASN A 235 11.20 15.36 -8.12
C ASN A 235 11.98 14.83 -9.35
N SER A 236 12.13 13.51 -9.41
CA SER A 236 12.82 12.75 -10.46
C SER A 236 11.93 11.68 -11.11
N VAL A 237 10.65 11.64 -10.75
CA VAL A 237 9.66 10.71 -11.31
C VAL A 237 9.44 11.02 -12.80
N PRO A 238 9.55 10.03 -13.71
CA PRO A 238 9.35 10.26 -15.13
C PRO A 238 7.88 10.51 -15.48
N ASN A 239 7.64 11.21 -16.59
CA ASN A 239 6.28 11.48 -17.09
C ASN A 239 5.54 10.21 -17.55
N ASN A 240 6.26 9.12 -17.82
CA ASN A 240 5.69 7.86 -18.28
C ASN A 240 6.19 6.73 -17.38
N ILE A 241 5.24 6.02 -16.77
CA ILE A 241 5.46 4.89 -15.85
C ILE A 241 4.69 3.71 -16.41
N GLU A 242 5.34 2.56 -16.58
CA GLU A 242 4.64 1.31 -16.87
C GLU A 242 3.70 0.99 -15.70
N THR A 243 2.40 1.14 -15.93
CA THR A 243 1.39 1.04 -14.87
C THR A 243 0.70 -0.31 -14.96
N MET A 244 0.63 -1.02 -13.84
CA MET A 244 -0.10 -2.30 -13.81
C MET A 244 -1.61 -2.08 -13.91
N VAL A 245 -2.32 -3.06 -14.46
CA VAL A 245 -3.79 -3.02 -14.52
C VAL A 245 -4.38 -3.56 -13.22
N ALA A 246 -5.56 -3.09 -12.83
CA ALA A 246 -6.29 -3.70 -11.72
C ALA A 246 -6.76 -5.11 -12.12
N TRP A 247 -6.44 -6.13 -11.31
CA TRP A 247 -6.78 -7.52 -11.63
C TRP A 247 -8.29 -7.76 -11.71
N ASN A 248 -9.09 -6.93 -11.04
CA ASN A 248 -10.54 -6.98 -11.05
C ASN A 248 -11.21 -6.09 -12.11
N ASP A 249 -10.46 -5.29 -12.87
CA ASP A 249 -11.01 -4.49 -13.98
C ASP A 249 -11.20 -5.38 -15.22
N THR A 250 -12.43 -5.86 -15.42
CA THR A 250 -12.77 -6.76 -16.53
C THR A 250 -12.72 -6.09 -17.91
N SER A 251 -12.52 -4.78 -18.00
CA SER A 251 -12.28 -4.10 -19.28
C SER A 251 -10.86 -4.29 -19.81
N GLN A 252 -9.94 -4.72 -18.94
CA GLN A 252 -8.53 -4.95 -19.28
C GLN A 252 -8.30 -6.38 -19.81
N PRO A 253 -7.24 -6.60 -20.62
CA PRO A 253 -6.89 -7.92 -21.11
C PRO A 253 -6.70 -8.93 -19.97
N LEU A 254 -7.24 -10.14 -20.13
CA LEU A 254 -7.17 -11.21 -19.13
C LEU A 254 -5.73 -11.51 -18.69
N ASN A 255 -4.79 -11.56 -19.63
CA ASN A 255 -3.39 -11.86 -19.33
C ASN A 255 -2.74 -10.79 -18.43
N ASP A 256 -3.00 -9.51 -18.70
CA ASP A 256 -2.42 -8.41 -17.90
C ASP A 256 -3.00 -8.38 -16.49
N ARG A 257 -4.30 -8.72 -16.35
CA ARG A 257 -4.96 -8.86 -15.04
C ARG A 257 -4.34 -10.00 -14.23
N VAL A 258 -4.06 -11.14 -14.85
CA VAL A 258 -3.44 -12.30 -14.19
C VAL A 258 -2.00 -11.98 -13.79
N ARG A 259 -1.21 -11.38 -14.68
CA ARG A 259 0.15 -10.91 -14.40
C ARG A 259 0.18 -9.96 -13.19
N SER A 260 -0.75 -9.01 -13.16
CA SER A 260 -0.89 -8.06 -12.04
C SER A 260 -1.30 -8.76 -10.74
N TYR A 261 -2.16 -9.77 -10.82
CA TYR A 261 -2.59 -10.59 -9.68
C TYR A 261 -1.43 -11.40 -9.08
N VAL A 262 -0.65 -12.10 -9.91
CA VAL A 262 0.48 -12.91 -9.43
C VAL A 262 1.67 -12.05 -8.99
N ASP A 263 1.86 -10.84 -9.54
CA ASP A 263 2.89 -9.90 -9.08
C ASP A 263 2.71 -9.58 -7.59
N ILE A 264 1.52 -9.11 -7.19
CA ILE A 264 1.32 -8.70 -5.81
C ILE A 264 1.16 -9.90 -4.85
N ASN A 265 0.58 -11.01 -5.31
CA ASN A 265 0.27 -12.15 -4.44
C ASN A 265 1.38 -13.20 -4.36
N CYS A 266 2.29 -13.27 -5.34
CA CYS A 266 3.24 -14.37 -5.48
C CYS A 266 4.69 -13.93 -5.69
N ALA A 267 4.95 -12.84 -6.41
CA ALA A 267 6.29 -12.48 -6.87
C ALA A 267 7.29 -12.22 -5.74
N HIS A 268 6.85 -11.66 -4.62
CA HIS A 268 7.71 -11.42 -3.45
C HIS A 268 8.29 -12.71 -2.83
N CYS A 269 7.70 -13.88 -3.12
CA CYS A 269 8.27 -15.19 -2.76
C CYS A 269 8.93 -15.86 -3.97
N HIS A 270 8.39 -15.68 -5.17
CA HIS A 270 8.84 -16.27 -6.43
C HIS A 270 9.60 -15.24 -7.28
N SER A 271 10.71 -14.74 -6.74
CA SER A 271 11.71 -13.93 -7.41
C SER A 271 13.09 -14.47 -7.09
N GLU A 272 14.12 -13.94 -7.73
CA GLU A 272 15.50 -14.21 -7.31
C GLU A 272 15.70 -13.80 -5.85
N ASP A 273 16.54 -14.57 -5.14
CA ASP A 273 16.90 -14.39 -3.73
C ASP A 273 15.72 -14.37 -2.72
N ALA A 274 14.50 -14.68 -3.15
CA ALA A 274 13.33 -14.79 -2.29
C ALA A 274 13.12 -16.21 -1.73
N HIS A 275 12.11 -16.38 -0.88
CA HIS A 275 11.87 -17.65 -0.18
C HIS A 275 11.64 -18.85 -1.10
N CYS A 276 10.97 -18.64 -2.24
CA CYS A 276 10.65 -19.69 -3.22
C CYS A 276 11.53 -19.62 -4.48
N ALA A 277 12.69 -18.95 -4.43
CA ALA A 277 13.61 -18.81 -5.57
C ALA A 277 14.09 -20.15 -6.15
N TYR A 278 14.05 -21.22 -5.35
CA TYR A 278 14.37 -22.59 -5.74
C TYR A 278 13.33 -23.23 -6.68
N ARG A 279 12.21 -22.56 -6.94
CA ARG A 279 11.20 -22.95 -7.94
C ARG A 279 11.42 -22.18 -9.24
N PRO A 280 11.00 -22.70 -10.39
CA PRO A 280 11.28 -22.07 -11.69
C PRO A 280 10.48 -20.79 -11.98
N MET A 281 9.38 -20.53 -11.27
CA MET A 281 8.50 -19.39 -11.57
C MET A 281 9.09 -18.04 -11.15
N ARG A 282 8.84 -16.99 -11.96
CA ARG A 282 9.23 -15.59 -11.68
C ARG A 282 8.05 -14.66 -11.97
N PHE A 283 7.25 -14.36 -10.94
CA PHE A 283 5.96 -13.70 -11.12
C PHE A 283 6.01 -12.17 -11.13
N ASN A 284 7.21 -11.56 -11.07
CA ASN A 284 7.35 -10.12 -11.20
C ASN A 284 6.68 -9.63 -12.49
N PHE A 285 5.92 -8.55 -12.43
CA PHE A 285 5.15 -8.04 -13.59
C PHE A 285 6.00 -7.91 -14.86
N ASP A 286 7.23 -7.40 -14.73
CA ASP A 286 8.22 -7.20 -15.79
C ASP A 286 8.85 -8.49 -16.37
N LEU A 287 8.69 -9.62 -15.68
CA LEU A 287 9.18 -10.94 -16.11
C LEU A 287 8.05 -11.90 -16.50
N SER A 288 6.82 -11.57 -16.11
CA SER A 288 5.64 -12.42 -16.26
C SER A 288 4.99 -12.37 -17.65
N ASP A 289 5.58 -11.66 -18.61
CA ASP A 289 5.18 -11.77 -20.02
C ASP A 289 5.68 -13.09 -20.64
N ASP A 290 6.79 -13.62 -20.12
CA ASP A 290 7.32 -14.93 -20.48
C ASP A 290 6.41 -16.05 -19.89
N PRO A 291 5.79 -16.88 -20.74
CA PRO A 291 4.94 -17.98 -20.29
C PRO A 291 5.69 -18.99 -19.40
N VAL A 292 7.00 -19.18 -19.57
CA VAL A 292 7.81 -20.09 -18.73
C VAL A 292 7.91 -19.56 -17.30
N ASN A 293 8.11 -18.25 -17.12
CA ASN A 293 8.11 -17.62 -15.80
C ASN A 293 6.75 -17.73 -15.10
N MET A 294 5.67 -17.78 -15.88
CA MET A 294 4.31 -18.07 -15.42
C MET A 294 4.04 -19.57 -15.18
N GLY A 295 4.99 -20.44 -15.48
CA GLY A 295 4.91 -21.90 -15.30
C GLY A 295 4.17 -22.66 -16.40
N VAL A 296 3.87 -22.01 -17.53
CA VAL A 296 3.20 -22.63 -18.67
C VAL A 296 4.10 -23.69 -19.29
N CYS A 297 3.61 -24.93 -19.36
CA CYS A 297 4.37 -26.08 -19.86
C CYS A 297 5.67 -26.37 -19.07
N VAL A 298 5.77 -25.93 -17.82
CA VAL A 298 6.90 -26.26 -16.95
C VAL A 298 6.50 -27.38 -16.01
N GLU A 299 7.29 -28.46 -15.93
CA GLU A 299 7.08 -29.53 -14.96
C GLU A 299 7.31 -29.03 -13.52
N PRO A 300 6.48 -29.41 -12.54
CA PRO A 300 6.72 -29.03 -11.15
C PRO A 300 7.82 -29.91 -10.53
N ASP A 301 8.78 -29.32 -9.80
CA ASP A 301 9.81 -30.15 -9.11
C ASP A 301 9.25 -30.94 -7.91
N THR A 302 7.96 -30.81 -7.60
CA THR A 302 7.31 -31.59 -6.55
C THR A 302 6.03 -32.18 -7.09
N ASP A 303 6.00 -33.51 -7.16
CA ASP A 303 4.78 -34.27 -7.36
C ASP A 303 3.99 -34.32 -6.04
N LEU A 304 2.69 -34.08 -6.14
CA LEU A 304 1.77 -34.17 -5.00
C LEU A 304 0.90 -35.45 -5.06
N ASP A 305 1.13 -36.32 -6.05
CA ASP A 305 0.33 -37.52 -6.33
C ASP A 305 -1.17 -37.20 -6.54
N GLN A 306 -1.48 -35.98 -6.99
CA GLN A 306 -2.85 -35.48 -7.22
C GLN A 306 -3.18 -35.29 -8.71
N GLY A 307 -2.31 -35.77 -9.61
CA GLY A 307 -2.53 -35.77 -11.06
C GLY A 307 -2.16 -34.48 -11.79
N GLN A 308 -1.52 -33.52 -11.12
CA GLN A 308 -0.95 -32.35 -11.77
C GLN A 308 0.33 -32.73 -12.52
N THR A 309 0.42 -32.28 -13.76
CA THR A 309 1.52 -32.63 -14.67
C THR A 309 2.46 -31.47 -14.93
N HIS A 310 1.95 -30.24 -14.83
CA HIS A 310 2.68 -29.01 -15.10
C HIS A 310 2.33 -27.99 -14.01
N ILE A 311 3.20 -26.99 -13.81
CA ILE A 311 2.88 -25.83 -12.98
C ILE A 311 1.62 -25.16 -13.53
N VAL A 312 1.59 -24.92 -14.84
CA VAL A 312 0.40 -24.56 -15.60
C VAL A 312 0.33 -25.44 -16.85
N SER A 313 -0.74 -26.23 -16.96
CA SER A 313 -1.07 -27.05 -18.12
C SER A 313 -2.11 -26.28 -18.97
N PRO A 314 -1.75 -25.83 -20.19
CA PRO A 314 -2.66 -25.08 -21.07
C PRO A 314 -4.00 -25.79 -21.27
N SER A 315 -5.10 -25.01 -21.23
CA SER A 315 -6.47 -25.51 -21.37
C SER A 315 -6.89 -26.57 -20.34
N ASN A 316 -6.09 -26.86 -19.31
CA ASN A 316 -6.35 -27.92 -18.34
C ASN A 316 -6.02 -27.51 -16.90
N GLN A 317 -7.02 -26.94 -16.23
CA GLN A 317 -6.89 -26.47 -14.84
C GLN A 317 -6.64 -27.62 -13.86
N VAL A 318 -7.27 -28.78 -14.06
CA VAL A 318 -7.13 -29.95 -13.17
C VAL A 318 -5.68 -30.45 -13.16
N ARG A 319 -5.00 -30.41 -14.31
CA ARG A 319 -3.59 -30.80 -14.44
C ARG A 319 -2.58 -29.72 -14.07
N SER A 320 -3.05 -28.54 -13.65
CA SER A 320 -2.21 -27.39 -13.31
C SER A 320 -1.95 -27.28 -11.80
N MET A 321 -0.68 -27.41 -11.39
CA MET A 321 -0.25 -27.29 -10.00
C MET A 321 -0.60 -25.94 -9.39
N MET A 322 -0.43 -24.85 -10.14
CA MET A 322 -0.76 -23.51 -9.67
C MET A 322 -2.23 -23.45 -9.22
N TYR A 323 -3.16 -23.87 -10.08
CA TYR A 323 -4.60 -23.87 -9.79
C TYR A 323 -4.95 -24.74 -8.58
N TYR A 324 -4.41 -25.96 -8.51
CA TYR A 324 -4.63 -26.86 -7.37
C TYR A 324 -4.20 -26.21 -6.04
N ARG A 325 -2.98 -25.66 -5.99
CA ARG A 325 -2.42 -25.12 -4.75
C ARG A 325 -3.13 -23.84 -4.30
N ILE A 326 -3.52 -22.95 -5.20
CA ILE A 326 -4.26 -21.74 -4.81
C ILE A 326 -5.69 -22.04 -4.37
N SER A 327 -6.27 -23.15 -4.83
CA SER A 327 -7.62 -23.61 -4.48
C SER A 327 -7.68 -24.41 -3.17
N SER A 328 -6.53 -24.79 -2.61
CA SER A 328 -6.45 -25.57 -1.37
C SER A 328 -6.32 -24.68 -0.13
N THR A 329 -6.92 -25.11 0.98
CA THR A 329 -6.68 -24.57 2.33
C THR A 329 -5.83 -25.49 3.19
N ASP A 330 -5.42 -26.66 2.68
CA ASP A 330 -4.52 -27.58 3.38
C ASP A 330 -3.11 -26.96 3.45
N GLU A 331 -2.62 -26.72 4.65
CA GLU A 331 -1.34 -26.06 4.90
C GLU A 331 -0.14 -26.78 4.27
N ALA A 332 -0.23 -28.10 4.06
CA ALA A 332 0.83 -28.86 3.42
C ALA A 332 1.01 -28.51 1.93
N VAL A 333 -0.05 -28.04 1.27
CA VAL A 333 -0.06 -27.85 -0.19
C VAL A 333 -0.54 -26.48 -0.65
N ARG A 334 -1.21 -25.69 0.20
CA ARG A 334 -1.81 -24.41 -0.19
C ARG A 334 -0.77 -23.40 -0.66
N MET A 335 -1.22 -22.50 -1.52
CA MET A 335 -0.50 -21.29 -1.89
C MET A 335 -1.41 -20.05 -1.84
N PRO A 336 -0.90 -18.88 -1.42
CA PRO A 336 0.39 -18.66 -0.76
C PRO A 336 0.52 -19.43 0.58
N LEU A 337 1.77 -19.70 0.99
CA LEU A 337 2.10 -20.44 2.21
C LEU A 337 1.64 -19.71 3.49
N LEU A 338 1.69 -18.38 3.46
CA LEU A 338 1.45 -17.51 4.59
C LEU A 338 0.39 -16.46 4.25
N GLY A 339 -0.21 -15.88 5.28
CA GLY A 339 -1.14 -14.75 5.13
C GLY A 339 -2.53 -15.12 4.61
N ARG A 340 -2.89 -16.41 4.57
CA ARG A 340 -4.26 -16.86 4.34
C ARG A 340 -4.60 -18.09 5.18
N THR A 341 -5.89 -18.31 5.39
CA THR A 341 -6.54 -19.49 5.95
C THR A 341 -7.74 -19.91 5.11
N ILE A 342 -8.26 -19.00 4.28
CA ILE A 342 -9.32 -19.26 3.29
C ILE A 342 -8.81 -19.00 1.87
N VAL A 343 -9.62 -19.36 0.88
CA VAL A 343 -9.36 -19.14 -0.54
C VAL A 343 -9.75 -17.73 -0.98
N HIS A 344 -9.08 -17.20 -2.00
CA HIS A 344 -9.52 -16.01 -2.72
C HIS A 344 -10.30 -16.45 -3.97
N GLU A 345 -11.62 -16.51 -3.88
CA GLU A 345 -12.49 -17.10 -4.91
C GLU A 345 -12.32 -16.41 -6.27
N GLU A 346 -12.30 -15.08 -6.29
CA GLU A 346 -12.18 -14.28 -7.50
C GLU A 346 -10.79 -14.40 -8.14
N GLY A 347 -9.74 -14.48 -7.32
CA GLY A 347 -8.38 -14.72 -7.79
C GLY A 347 -8.20 -16.13 -8.37
N ILE A 348 -8.85 -17.14 -7.78
CA ILE A 348 -8.89 -18.51 -8.31
C ILE A 348 -9.61 -18.53 -9.65
N GLN A 349 -10.76 -17.86 -9.75
CA GLN A 349 -11.52 -17.78 -11.00
C GLN A 349 -10.71 -17.08 -12.11
N LEU A 350 -10.00 -16.00 -11.77
CA LEU A 350 -9.12 -15.30 -12.70
C LEU A 350 -8.04 -16.23 -13.28
N VAL A 351 -7.38 -17.01 -12.43
CA VAL A 351 -6.36 -17.98 -12.84
C VAL A 351 -7.01 -19.14 -13.62
N TYR A 352 -8.20 -19.60 -13.22
CA TYR A 352 -8.95 -20.64 -13.92
C TYR A 352 -9.24 -20.24 -15.38
N ASP A 353 -9.77 -19.04 -15.58
CA ASP A 353 -10.12 -18.51 -16.90
C ASP A 353 -8.88 -18.33 -17.76
N TRP A 354 -7.79 -17.82 -17.17
CA TRP A 354 -6.52 -17.63 -17.86
C TRP A 354 -5.93 -18.96 -18.35
N ILE A 355 -5.83 -19.97 -17.48
CA ILE A 355 -5.36 -21.31 -17.88
C ILE A 355 -6.23 -21.88 -19.00
N GLY A 356 -7.55 -21.71 -18.90
CA GLY A 356 -8.51 -22.16 -19.91
C GLY A 356 -8.38 -21.45 -21.26
N SER A 357 -7.83 -20.23 -21.28
CA SER A 357 -7.60 -19.46 -22.50
C SER A 357 -6.30 -19.82 -23.22
N LEU A 358 -5.38 -20.55 -22.57
CA LEU A 358 -4.10 -20.92 -23.16
C LEU A 358 -4.27 -22.08 -24.15
N THR A 359 -3.89 -21.86 -25.41
CA THR A 359 -3.99 -22.85 -26.50
C THR A 359 -2.66 -23.50 -26.87
N THR A 360 -1.57 -23.15 -26.20
CA THR A 360 -0.23 -23.70 -26.48
C THR A 360 -0.20 -25.20 -26.19
N GLU A 361 0.40 -26.00 -27.07
CA GLU A 361 0.68 -27.41 -26.80
C GLU A 361 2.06 -27.53 -26.12
N CYS A 362 2.13 -28.27 -25.01
CA CYS A 362 3.40 -28.56 -24.35
C CYS A 362 4.13 -29.67 -25.10
N GLU A 363 5.41 -29.47 -25.39
CA GLU A 363 6.28 -30.44 -26.07
C GLU A 363 6.75 -31.58 -25.18
#